data_AF-A0A956HYX3-F1
#
_entry.id   AF-A0A956HYX3-F1
#
_cell.length_a   1.000
_cell.length_b   1.000
_cell.length_c   1.000
_cell.angle_alpha   90.00
_cell.angle_beta   90.00
_cell.angle_gamma   90.00
#
_symmetry.space_group_name_H-M   'P 1'
#
loop_
_entity.id
_entity.type
_entity.pdbx_description
1 polymer ?
#
loop_
_entity_poly.entity_id
_entity_poly.type
_entity_poly.pdbx_seq_one_letter_code
_entity_poly.pdbx_strand_id
1 'polypeptide(L)'
;MAKRTAGEAQLDLFGGGEGSPASNDGAGDDEAAWDHRRALAARVPAYVHLGTSSWTFPGWAGLVYRRRYPTKAAFTHGALLEYAAHPLFRTVCLDR
;
A
#
# COMPACT_ATOMS: atom_id res chain seq x y z
N MET A 1 -4.53 -29.17 2.48
CA MET A 1 -4.67 -27.77 2.03
C MET A 1 -3.28 -27.17 1.91
N ALA A 2 -2.76 -27.03 0.69
CA ALA A 2 -1.38 -26.60 0.46
C ALA A 2 -1.29 -25.07 0.46
N LYS A 3 -0.34 -24.54 1.24
CA LYS A 3 -0.07 -23.10 1.40
C LYS A 3 0.75 -22.65 0.18
N ARG A 4 0.14 -21.88 -0.74
CA ARG A 4 0.84 -21.30 -1.91
C ARG A 4 1.99 -20.41 -1.44
N THR A 5 3.20 -20.76 -1.88
CA THR A 5 4.47 -20.09 -1.56
C THR A 5 4.60 -18.80 -2.38
N ALA A 6 5.32 -17.81 -1.84
CA ALA A 6 5.62 -16.55 -2.51
C ALA A 6 6.24 -16.79 -3.90
N GLY A 7 5.52 -16.43 -4.98
CA GLY A 7 6.00 -16.60 -6.35
C GLY A 7 4.92 -16.61 -7.43
N GLU A 8 3.65 -16.83 -7.08
CA GLU A 8 2.58 -16.75 -8.09
C GLU A 8 2.22 -15.29 -8.36
N ALA A 9 2.52 -14.86 -9.59
CA ALA A 9 2.10 -13.58 -10.12
C ALA A 9 0.59 -13.37 -9.84
N GLN A 10 0.24 -12.15 -9.42
CA GLN A 10 -1.14 -11.79 -9.17
C GLN A 10 -1.95 -12.07 -10.44
N LEU A 11 -2.87 -13.03 -10.34
CA LEU A 11 -3.82 -13.33 -11.41
C LEU A 11 -4.71 -12.10 -11.60
N ASP A 12 -4.88 -11.67 -12.84
CA ASP A 12 -5.72 -10.52 -13.11
C ASP A 12 -7.17 -10.82 -12.73
N LEU A 13 -7.72 -9.96 -11.88
CA LEU A 13 -9.07 -10.07 -11.34
C LEU A 13 -10.13 -9.76 -12.41
N PHE A 14 -9.77 -9.02 -13.46
CA PHE A 14 -10.70 -8.52 -14.48
C PHE A 14 -10.56 -9.20 -15.85
N GLY A 15 -9.79 -10.28 -15.96
CA GLY A 15 -9.71 -11.13 -17.16
C GLY A 15 -8.91 -10.54 -18.34
N GLY A 16 -8.28 -9.38 -18.17
CA GLY A 16 -7.28 -8.81 -19.07
C GLY A 16 -5.90 -9.40 -18.75
N GLY A 17 -5.62 -10.57 -19.30
CA GLY A 17 -4.25 -11.08 -19.35
C GLY A 17 -3.30 -10.02 -19.94
N GLU A 18 -2.13 -9.89 -19.32
CA GLU A 18 -1.08 -8.89 -19.56
C GLU A 18 -1.20 -7.59 -18.77
N GLY A 19 -0.94 -7.72 -17.47
CA GLY A 19 -0.69 -6.59 -16.59
C GLY A 19 -0.54 -7.04 -15.15
N SER A 20 0.33 -8.00 -14.86
CA SER A 20 0.80 -8.13 -13.47
C SER A 20 1.44 -6.78 -13.16
N PRO A 21 0.93 -5.97 -12.21
CA PRO A 21 1.62 -4.75 -11.85
C PRO A 21 3.03 -5.17 -11.49
N ALA A 22 4.01 -4.58 -12.20
CA ALA A 22 5.42 -4.88 -12.05
C ALA A 22 5.73 -5.13 -10.58
N SER A 23 6.49 -6.19 -10.30
CA SER A 23 6.83 -6.56 -8.94
C SER A 23 7.20 -5.29 -8.16
N ASN A 24 6.41 -4.99 -7.14
CA ASN A 24 6.44 -3.72 -6.40
C ASN A 24 7.67 -3.63 -5.48
N ASP A 25 8.77 -4.24 -5.93
CA ASP A 25 10.09 -4.28 -5.33
C ASP A 25 10.77 -2.91 -5.40
N GLY A 26 10.22 -2.02 -6.23
CA GLY A 26 10.52 -0.60 -6.28
C GLY A 26 9.74 0.15 -5.20
N ALA A 27 10.42 0.43 -4.09
CA ALA A 27 10.08 1.53 -3.20
C ALA A 27 9.96 2.82 -4.03
N GLY A 28 8.73 3.15 -4.43
CA GLY A 28 8.44 4.12 -5.48
C GLY A 28 8.53 5.56 -4.99
N ASP A 29 9.42 6.31 -5.60
CA ASP A 29 9.67 7.74 -5.48
C ASP A 29 8.93 8.56 -6.55
N ASP A 30 7.84 8.03 -7.12
CA ASP A 30 6.99 8.76 -8.05
C ASP A 30 6.25 9.91 -7.34
N GLU A 31 6.92 11.05 -7.25
CA GLU A 31 6.38 12.27 -6.69
C GLU A 31 5.17 12.79 -7.46
N ALA A 32 5.09 12.57 -8.78
CA ALA A 32 3.94 13.02 -9.57
C ALA A 32 2.67 12.26 -9.17
N ALA A 33 2.79 10.94 -8.98
CA ALA A 33 1.69 10.13 -8.47
C ALA A 33 1.33 10.51 -7.02
N TRP A 34 2.31 10.93 -6.21
CA TRP A 34 2.07 11.38 -4.83
C TRP A 34 1.40 12.76 -4.77
N ASP A 35 1.78 13.68 -5.65
CA ASP A 35 1.11 14.96 -5.87
C ASP A 35 -0.34 14.79 -6.30
N HIS A 36 -0.60 13.85 -7.20
CA HIS A 36 -1.96 13.52 -7.58
C HIS A 36 -2.81 13.07 -6.38
N ARG A 37 -2.24 12.23 -5.50
CA ARG A 37 -2.91 11.81 -4.25
C ARG A 37 -3.15 12.97 -3.30
N ARG A 38 -2.20 13.91 -3.17
CA ARG A 38 -2.38 15.16 -2.38
C ARG A 38 -3.53 16.00 -2.92
N ALA A 39 -3.58 16.20 -4.24
CA ALA A 39 -4.63 16.96 -4.90
C ALA A 39 -6.01 16.30 -4.70
N LEU A 40 -6.08 14.96 -4.75
CA LEU A 40 -7.31 14.23 -4.45
C LEU A 40 -7.70 14.36 -2.98
N ALA A 41 -6.75 14.22 -2.05
CA ALA A 41 -6.99 14.35 -0.62
C ALA A 41 -7.58 15.71 -0.25
N ALA A 42 -7.12 16.79 -0.90
CA ALA A 42 -7.66 18.14 -0.71
C ALA A 42 -9.15 18.29 -1.12
N ARG A 43 -9.68 17.37 -1.94
CA ARG A 43 -11.08 17.36 -2.38
C ARG A 43 -11.99 16.49 -1.49
N VAL A 44 -11.41 15.71 -0.57
CA VAL A 44 -12.18 14.85 0.33
C VAL A 44 -12.77 15.72 1.46
N PRO A 45 -14.10 15.65 1.73
CA PRO A 45 -14.69 16.38 2.85
C PRO A 45 -14.03 16.01 4.19
N ALA A 46 -13.86 16.99 5.08
CA ALA A 46 -13.09 16.81 6.32
C ALA A 46 -13.63 15.74 7.28
N TYR A 47 -14.93 15.41 7.19
CA TYR A 47 -15.59 14.38 7.99
C TYR A 47 -15.52 12.97 7.38
N VAL A 48 -14.92 12.83 6.19
CA VAL A 48 -14.71 11.53 5.53
C VAL A 48 -13.29 11.07 5.79
N HIS A 49 -13.15 9.91 6.45
CA HIS A 49 -11.88 9.28 6.74
C HIS A 49 -11.75 7.97 5.97
N LEU A 50 -10.77 7.88 5.08
CA LEU A 50 -10.47 6.65 4.35
C LEU A 50 -9.35 5.89 5.07
N GLY A 51 -9.49 4.57 5.07
CA GLY A 51 -8.58 3.65 5.75
C GLY A 51 -8.77 2.21 5.27
N THR A 52 -7.90 1.33 5.75
CA THR A 52 -7.89 -0.10 5.41
C THR A 52 -8.09 -0.95 6.68
N SER A 53 -8.37 -2.24 6.50
CA SER A 53 -8.48 -3.21 7.62
C SER A 53 -7.13 -3.77 8.09
N SER A 54 -6.02 -3.27 7.55
CA SER A 54 -4.66 -3.65 7.93
C SER A 54 -3.68 -2.55 7.53
N TRP A 55 -2.51 -2.50 8.18
CA TRP A 55 -1.38 -1.62 7.83
C TRP A 55 -0.06 -2.40 7.76
N THR A 56 -0.11 -3.72 7.74
CA THR A 56 1.09 -4.57 7.84
C THR A 56 1.21 -5.53 6.65
N PHE A 57 0.56 -5.24 5.52
CA PHE A 57 0.65 -6.05 4.31
C PHE A 57 1.84 -5.62 3.45
N PRO A 58 2.93 -6.41 3.34
CA PRO A 58 4.14 -5.98 2.63
C PRO A 58 3.95 -5.77 1.12
N GLY A 59 2.91 -6.38 0.52
CA GLY A 59 2.60 -6.24 -0.89
C GLY A 59 2.17 -4.84 -1.33
N TRP A 60 2.02 -3.89 -0.39
CA TRP A 60 1.80 -2.47 -0.70
C TRP A 60 3.08 -1.65 -0.83
N ALA A 61 4.27 -2.28 -0.83
CA ALA A 61 5.50 -1.61 -1.27
C ALA A 61 5.27 -0.94 -2.64
N GLY A 62 5.79 0.27 -2.84
CA GLY A 62 5.58 1.05 -4.07
C GLY A 62 4.18 1.69 -4.22
N LEU A 63 3.18 1.26 -3.46
CA LEU A 63 1.82 1.82 -3.50
C LEU A 63 1.52 2.71 -2.31
N VAL A 64 1.76 2.16 -1.11
CA VAL A 64 1.53 2.82 0.19
C VAL A 64 2.86 3.07 0.88
N TYR A 65 3.77 2.10 0.83
CA TYR A 65 5.11 2.24 1.41
C TYR A 65 6.10 2.65 0.32
N ARG A 66 6.68 3.84 0.49
CA ARG A 66 7.74 4.41 -0.33
C ARG A 66 9.13 4.04 0.16
N ARG A 67 9.26 3.54 1.39
CA ARG A 67 10.53 3.11 1.99
C ARG A 67 10.76 1.63 1.76
N ARG A 68 12.02 1.27 1.50
CA ARG A 68 12.47 -0.11 1.57
C ARG A 68 12.91 -0.41 3.00
N TYR A 69 12.31 -1.43 3.61
CA TYR A 69 12.69 -1.87 4.95
C TYR A 69 13.73 -2.99 4.86
N PRO A 70 14.82 -2.92 5.65
CA PRO A 70 15.89 -3.92 5.59
C PRO A 70 15.48 -5.25 6.25
N THR A 71 14.54 -5.22 7.19
CA THR A 71 14.07 -6.40 7.91
C THR A 71 12.56 -6.35 8.13
N LYS A 72 11.95 -7.52 8.34
CA LYS A 72 10.54 -7.62 8.74
C LYS A 72 10.24 -6.87 10.05
N ALA A 73 11.15 -6.93 11.01
CA ALA A 73 11.01 -6.20 12.27
C ALA A 73 10.97 -4.69 12.01
N ALA A 74 11.92 -4.17 11.22
CA ALA A 74 11.94 -2.75 10.85
C ALA A 74 10.63 -2.33 10.14
N PHE A 75 10.10 -3.18 9.26
CA PHE A 75 8.80 -2.96 8.63
C PHE A 75 7.67 -2.90 9.66
N THR A 76 7.52 -3.90 10.54
CA THR A 76 6.46 -3.90 11.57
C THR A 76 6.48 -2.65 12.43
N HIS A 77 7.68 -2.15 12.80
CA HIS A 77 7.82 -0.95 13.61
C HIS A 77 7.56 0.35 12.83
N GLY A 78 7.92 0.41 11.54
CA GLY A 78 7.82 1.64 10.74
C GLY A 78 6.55 1.76 9.89
N ALA A 79 5.92 0.64 9.52
CA ALA A 79 4.85 0.61 8.53
C ALA A 79 3.65 1.47 8.91
N LEU A 80 3.26 1.51 10.20
CA LEU A 80 2.14 2.34 10.63
C LEU A 80 2.42 3.84 10.44
N LEU A 81 3.63 4.28 10.77
CA LEU A 81 4.02 5.68 10.60
C LEU A 81 4.01 6.08 9.12
N GLU A 82 4.52 5.20 8.26
CA GLU A 82 4.51 5.44 6.83
C GLU A 82 3.11 5.36 6.22
N TYR A 83 2.29 4.41 6.65
CA TYR A 83 0.89 4.30 6.27
C TYR A 83 0.12 5.59 6.59
N ALA A 84 0.31 6.14 7.79
CA ALA A 84 -0.32 7.39 8.22
C ALA A 84 0.17 8.63 7.46
N ALA A 85 1.32 8.54 6.77
CA ALA A 85 1.82 9.60 5.90
C ALA A 85 1.15 9.59 4.50
N HIS A 86 0.38 8.56 4.15
CA HIS A 86 -0.31 8.48 2.88
C HIS A 86 -1.43 9.54 2.79
N PRO A 87 -1.46 10.43 1.77
CA PRO A 87 -2.35 11.59 1.74
C PRO A 87 -3.84 11.27 1.92
N LEU A 88 -4.25 10.10 1.45
CA LEU A 88 -5.64 9.65 1.49
C LEU A 88 -5.98 8.82 2.73
N PHE A 89 -5.01 8.16 3.37
CA PHE A 89 -5.31 7.20 4.44
C PHE A 89 -5.08 7.84 5.81
N ARG A 90 -6.18 8.11 6.50
CA ARG A 90 -6.20 8.87 7.77
C ARG A 90 -6.79 8.07 8.93
N THR A 91 -7.19 6.83 8.68
CA THR A 91 -7.74 5.92 9.68
C THR A 91 -7.36 4.47 9.33
N VAL A 92 -7.51 3.54 10.27
CA VAL A 92 -7.27 2.11 10.08
C VAL A 92 -8.23 1.33 10.99
N CYS A 93 -8.75 0.20 10.50
CA CYS A 93 -9.54 -0.71 11.34
C CYS A 93 -8.59 -1.61 12.15
N LEU A 94 -8.90 -1.79 13.43
CA LEU A 94 -8.19 -2.67 14.34
C LEU A 94 -9.15 -3.72 14.86
N ASP A 95 -8.89 -4.98 14.51
CA ASP A 95 -9.59 -6.11 15.09
C ASP A 95 -8.82 -6.59 16.33
N ARG A 96 -9.55 -7.04 17.36
CA ARG A 96 -8.99 -7.58 18.61
C ARG A 96 -8.98 -9.10 18.63
#